data_AF-A0A6A6LDT6-F1
#
_entry.id   AF-A0A6A6LDT6-F1
#
_cell.length_a   1.000
_cell.length_b   1.000
_cell.length_c   1.000
_cell.angle_alpha   90.00
_cell.angle_beta   90.00
_cell.angle_gamma   90.00
#
_symmetry.space_group_name_H-M   'P 1'
#
loop_
_entity.id
_entity.type
_entity.pdbx_description
1 polymer ?
#
loop_
_entity_poly.entity_id
_entity_poly.type
_entity_poly.pdbx_seq_one_letter_code
_entity_poly.pdbx_strand_id
1 'polypeptide(L)'
;MIQILAQQVFTALQNQAHFALDFKGQFEVMKTRLDLTKALLADTENLKSKKEIVKASLSSLRELVYEADNILTDCLIRDEYQNDGSCSSLTFQKPLFWYQTGKKLKDINAKMEAMERSLGAYLKAQDLSNHGDNEHQIVKYTTQDYDPSEIIGLEHDLEKGKRCPDAQFEKEGREILDKCGGLPLAIKTVAALLAPKTNSLVQWNEINKNFHELIVEGKISSVMASLQLSYDELPTHLKQCLLCFSIYPEDFEMHAEQLVHWMHDMVRELTIKIAEEESFGKFDEQSRQIPIANSRWLGITSKMHSKSLRNSTKLRALLLMPSSEVVLDRRIGWFSSLRVLDFSLEAVVLDLGSCGLEYLPKGLGRLFYLQELSGFKISNQANKQSCRLHELRVLSHLRVLRMNIGIDSVILEDDKSVLSQLSKLKVLAIDAEDCEDGSILEMLNALTPPPSLQEFYLRRYRHKTLPTWINPEQLSSLQYLCIENGDLTHIKTSPQHVADSLYTWNIEGLCFKVLPSLKVDWKNLEQDMPLLRYAEVSGCFNLQNFPCSDDKLVVWRKNED
;
A
#
# COMPACT_ATOMS: atom_id res chain seq x y z
N MET A 1 -0.87 -8.86 -11.89
CA MET A 1 0.60 -9.00 -11.78
C MET A 1 1.30 -9.22 -13.12
N ILE A 2 0.97 -10.27 -13.89
CA ILE A 2 1.59 -10.57 -15.20
C ILE A 2 1.54 -9.34 -16.14
N GLN A 3 0.38 -8.68 -16.21
CA GLN A 3 0.22 -7.45 -17.00
C GLN A 3 1.13 -6.29 -16.56
N ILE A 4 1.37 -6.15 -15.25
CA ILE A 4 2.23 -5.11 -14.70
C ILE A 4 3.68 -5.39 -15.10
N LEU A 5 4.13 -6.64 -14.94
CA LEU A 5 5.49 -7.03 -15.33
C LEU A 5 5.71 -6.90 -16.85
N ALA A 6 4.76 -7.36 -17.67
CA ALA A 6 4.84 -7.22 -19.12
C ALA A 6 4.98 -5.74 -19.54
N GLN A 7 4.21 -4.85 -18.89
CA GLN A 7 4.32 -3.42 -19.10
C GLN A 7 5.66 -2.86 -18.63
N GLN A 8 6.18 -3.29 -17.47
CA GLN A 8 7.48 -2.83 -16.96
C GLN A 8 8.63 -3.26 -17.88
N VAL A 9 8.61 -4.50 -18.36
CA VAL A 9 9.59 -5.02 -19.34
C VAL A 9 9.50 -4.23 -20.65
N PHE A 10 8.28 -3.95 -21.12
CA PHE A 10 8.07 -3.13 -22.32
C PHE A 10 8.62 -1.71 -22.15
N THR A 11 8.29 -1.03 -21.05
CA THR A 11 8.80 0.31 -20.75
C THR A 11 10.32 0.33 -20.64
N ALA A 12 10.93 -0.66 -19.99
CA ALA A 12 12.39 -0.74 -19.88
C ALA A 12 13.08 -0.93 -21.24
N LEU A 13 12.49 -1.74 -22.13
CA LEU A 13 12.97 -1.94 -23.50
C LEU A 13 12.80 -0.68 -24.37
N GLN A 14 11.68 0.04 -24.19
CA GLN A 14 11.38 1.26 -24.94
C GLN A 14 12.24 2.44 -24.50
N ASN A 15 12.51 2.55 -23.19
CA ASN A 15 13.33 3.62 -22.61
C ASN A 15 14.84 3.44 -22.83
N GLN A 16 15.27 2.40 -23.56
CA GLN A 16 16.68 2.14 -23.89
C GLN A 16 17.61 2.01 -22.67
N ALA A 17 17.15 1.47 -21.54
CA ALA A 17 18.00 1.21 -20.39
C ALA A 17 19.20 0.32 -20.80
N HIS A 18 20.44 0.74 -20.53
CA HIS A 18 21.65 0.13 -21.11
C HIS A 18 21.79 -1.35 -20.73
N PHE A 19 21.55 -1.71 -19.47
CA PHE A 19 21.52 -3.14 -19.07
C PHE A 19 20.35 -3.93 -19.69
N ALA A 20 19.21 -3.30 -19.97
CA ALA A 20 18.12 -3.97 -20.67
C ALA A 20 18.45 -4.21 -22.16
N LEU A 21 19.23 -3.31 -22.78
CA LEU A 21 19.75 -3.47 -24.13
C LEU A 21 20.71 -4.67 -24.24
N ASP A 22 21.59 -4.87 -23.25
CA ASP A 22 22.54 -6.00 -23.23
C ASP A 22 21.85 -7.38 -23.20
N PHE A 23 20.66 -7.44 -22.61
CA PHE A 23 19.85 -8.66 -22.53
C PHE A 23 18.57 -8.61 -23.38
N LYS A 24 18.49 -7.66 -24.33
CA LYS A 24 17.27 -7.34 -25.09
C LYS A 24 16.56 -8.58 -25.64
N GLY A 25 17.30 -9.48 -26.28
CA GLY A 25 16.72 -10.70 -26.87
C GLY A 25 16.03 -11.60 -25.85
N GLN A 26 16.57 -11.70 -24.63
CA GLN A 26 15.98 -12.52 -23.57
C GLN A 26 14.77 -11.85 -22.92
N PHE A 27 14.76 -10.51 -22.79
CA PHE A 27 13.60 -9.75 -22.32
C PHE A 27 12.43 -9.79 -23.33
N GLU A 28 12.71 -9.76 -24.64
CA GLU A 28 11.69 -9.91 -25.70
C GLU A 28 11.05 -11.30 -25.69
N VAL A 29 11.86 -12.36 -25.51
CA VAL A 29 11.35 -13.73 -25.32
C VAL A 29 10.44 -13.79 -24.10
N MET A 30 10.88 -13.23 -22.97
CA MET A 30 10.10 -13.22 -21.74
C MET A 30 8.78 -12.46 -21.91
N LYS A 31 8.80 -11.29 -22.56
CA LYS A 31 7.59 -10.50 -22.86
C LYS A 31 6.59 -11.32 -23.68
N THR A 32 7.05 -11.92 -24.78
CA THR A 32 6.21 -12.74 -25.66
C THR A 32 5.56 -13.90 -24.90
N ARG A 33 6.31 -14.53 -24.00
CA ARG A 33 5.85 -15.63 -23.14
C ARG A 33 4.82 -15.21 -22.10
N LEU A 34 5.02 -14.04 -21.48
CA LEU A 34 4.05 -13.45 -20.55
C LEU A 34 2.74 -13.12 -21.26
N ASP A 35 2.80 -12.56 -22.48
CA ASP A 35 1.62 -12.23 -23.29
C ASP A 35 0.87 -13.50 -23.73
N LEU A 36 1.59 -14.53 -24.18
CA LEU A 36 1.00 -15.83 -24.53
C LEU A 36 0.33 -16.47 -23.31
N THR A 37 1.02 -16.51 -22.18
CA THR A 37 0.47 -17.12 -20.95
C THR A 37 -0.74 -16.36 -20.45
N LYS A 38 -0.77 -15.02 -20.57
CA LYS A 38 -1.96 -14.22 -20.27
C LYS A 38 -3.16 -14.63 -21.11
N ALA A 39 -2.97 -14.84 -22.42
CA ALA A 39 -4.05 -15.30 -23.30
C ALA A 39 -4.54 -16.71 -22.90
N LEU A 40 -3.62 -17.65 -22.66
CA LEU A 40 -3.97 -19.00 -22.22
C LEU A 40 -4.74 -19.00 -20.88
N LEU A 41 -4.38 -18.11 -19.95
CA LEU A 41 -5.06 -18.03 -18.66
C LEU A 41 -6.50 -17.51 -18.78
N ALA A 42 -6.72 -16.48 -19.62
CA ALA A 42 -8.07 -15.97 -19.90
C ALA A 42 -8.98 -17.07 -20.47
N ASP A 43 -8.42 -18.00 -21.27
CA ASP A 43 -9.16 -19.13 -21.83
C ASP A 43 -9.44 -20.23 -20.78
N THR A 44 -8.62 -20.34 -19.72
CA THR A 44 -8.75 -21.38 -18.68
C THR A 44 -9.67 -21.04 -17.49
N GLU A 45 -9.96 -19.76 -17.24
CA GLU A 45 -10.79 -19.31 -16.10
C GLU A 45 -12.23 -19.86 -16.15
N ASN A 46 -12.70 -20.34 -17.31
CA ASN A 46 -14.04 -20.91 -17.51
C ASN A 46 -14.18 -22.42 -17.17
N LEU A 47 -13.13 -23.09 -16.67
CA LEU A 47 -13.06 -24.56 -16.62
C LEU A 47 -13.08 -25.12 -15.20
N LYS A 48 -14.26 -25.57 -14.76
CA LYS A 48 -14.58 -25.91 -13.37
C LYS A 48 -13.96 -27.20 -12.81
N SER A 49 -13.63 -28.22 -13.62
CA SER A 49 -13.39 -29.58 -13.11
C SER A 49 -11.92 -30.00 -12.92
N LYS A 50 -10.92 -29.15 -13.22
CA LYS A 50 -9.48 -29.52 -13.15
C LYS A 50 -8.59 -28.42 -12.54
N LYS A 51 -9.13 -27.75 -11.53
CA LYS A 51 -8.55 -26.60 -10.81
C LYS A 51 -7.11 -26.81 -10.32
N GLU A 52 -6.72 -28.02 -9.91
CA GLU A 52 -5.41 -28.26 -9.30
C GLU A 52 -4.21 -28.05 -10.24
N ILE A 53 -4.30 -28.49 -11.50
CA ILE A 53 -3.18 -28.33 -12.46
C ILE A 53 -3.05 -26.87 -12.89
N VAL A 54 -4.19 -26.19 -13.09
CA VAL A 54 -4.22 -24.76 -13.40
C VAL A 54 -3.69 -23.96 -12.22
N LYS A 55 -4.10 -24.29 -10.98
CA LYS A 55 -3.62 -23.67 -9.73
C LYS A 55 -2.10 -23.87 -9.53
N ALA A 56 -1.59 -25.08 -9.76
CA ALA A 56 -0.15 -25.37 -9.67
C ALA A 56 0.67 -24.63 -10.75
N SER A 57 0.13 -24.54 -11.97
CA SER A 57 0.76 -23.80 -13.08
C SER A 57 0.76 -22.29 -12.83
N LEU A 58 -0.35 -21.75 -12.31
CA LEU A 58 -0.49 -20.34 -11.91
C LEU A 58 0.48 -19.95 -10.80
N SER A 59 0.59 -20.78 -9.76
CA SER A 59 1.54 -20.57 -8.66
C SER A 59 2.99 -20.55 -9.17
N SER A 60 3.35 -21.52 -10.01
CA SER A 60 4.69 -21.60 -10.62
C SER A 60 5.01 -20.40 -11.52
N LEU A 61 4.04 -19.97 -12.33
CA LEU A 61 4.15 -18.79 -13.19
C LEU A 61 4.35 -17.52 -12.36
N ARG A 62 3.60 -17.38 -11.26
CA ARG A 62 3.69 -16.23 -10.36
C ARG A 62 5.08 -16.09 -9.74
N GLU A 63 5.69 -17.19 -9.28
CA GLU A 63 7.07 -17.17 -8.77
C GLU A 63 8.07 -16.69 -9.83
N LEU A 64 7.91 -17.12 -11.08
CA LEU A 64 8.79 -16.73 -12.18
C LEU A 64 8.60 -15.27 -12.61
N VAL A 65 7.35 -14.80 -12.64
CA VAL A 65 7.02 -13.37 -12.81
C VAL A 65 7.71 -12.54 -11.73
N TYR A 66 7.67 -12.99 -10.48
CA TYR A 66 8.34 -12.29 -9.40
C TYR A 66 9.87 -12.35 -9.48
N GLU A 67 10.46 -13.44 -9.96
CA GLU A 67 11.91 -13.56 -10.21
C GLU A 67 12.36 -12.62 -11.34
N ALA A 68 11.54 -12.53 -12.40
CA ALA A 68 11.76 -11.63 -13.52
C ALA A 68 11.69 -10.15 -13.10
N ASP A 69 10.72 -9.75 -12.29
CA ASP A 69 10.63 -8.38 -11.76
C ASP A 69 11.87 -8.01 -10.94
N ASN A 70 12.41 -8.96 -10.15
CA ASN A 70 13.65 -8.73 -9.38
C ASN A 70 14.87 -8.54 -10.29
N ILE A 71 15.01 -9.34 -11.35
CA ILE A 71 16.11 -9.18 -12.31
C ILE A 71 16.01 -7.83 -13.03
N LEU A 72 14.80 -7.45 -13.44
CA LEU A 72 14.55 -6.16 -14.06
C LEU A 72 14.93 -5.01 -13.13
N THR A 73 14.52 -5.11 -11.86
CA THR A 73 14.88 -4.19 -10.77
C THR A 73 16.42 -4.10 -10.61
N ASP A 74 17.13 -5.23 -10.53
CA ASP A 74 18.60 -5.26 -10.41
C ASP A 74 19.31 -4.65 -11.63
N CYS A 75 18.79 -4.88 -12.85
CA CYS A 75 19.30 -4.30 -14.09
C CYS A 75 19.16 -2.77 -14.09
N LEU A 76 17.97 -2.28 -13.76
CA LEU A 76 17.67 -0.84 -13.74
C LEU A 76 18.49 -0.11 -12.65
N ILE A 77 18.59 -0.67 -11.44
CA ILE A 77 19.43 -0.12 -10.35
C ILE A 77 20.86 0.12 -10.84
N ARG A 78 21.45 -0.86 -11.53
CA ARG A 78 22.84 -0.74 -11.99
C ARG A 78 23.01 0.22 -13.15
N ASP A 79 21.98 0.42 -13.96
CA ASP A 79 21.94 1.39 -15.04
C ASP A 79 22.08 2.81 -14.49
N GLU A 80 21.25 3.14 -13.51
CA GLU A 80 21.26 4.46 -12.85
C GLU A 80 22.55 4.70 -12.07
N TYR A 81 23.11 3.68 -11.38
CA TYR A 81 24.41 3.81 -10.72
C TYR A 81 25.59 4.09 -11.67
N GLN A 82 25.53 3.69 -12.95
CA GLN A 82 26.57 4.05 -13.92
C GLN A 82 26.46 5.50 -14.39
N ASN A 83 25.25 6.04 -14.42
CA ASN A 83 24.99 7.43 -14.83
C ASN A 83 25.43 8.45 -13.77
N ASP A 84 25.42 8.08 -12.48
CA ASP A 84 25.73 8.98 -11.34
C ASP A 84 27.23 9.09 -10.98
N GLY A 85 28.15 8.46 -11.71
CA GLY A 85 29.60 8.72 -11.66
C GLY A 85 30.36 8.49 -10.33
N SER A 86 29.70 8.11 -9.23
CA SER A 86 30.21 8.29 -7.85
C SER A 86 30.80 7.03 -7.16
N CYS A 87 31.15 5.94 -7.84
CA CYS A 87 31.86 4.84 -7.14
C CYS A 87 32.71 3.92 -8.04
N SER A 88 34.02 3.92 -7.81
CA SER A 88 35.03 3.12 -8.53
C SER A 88 35.12 1.65 -8.10
N SER A 89 34.33 1.20 -7.10
CA SER A 89 34.44 -0.16 -6.53
C SER A 89 33.60 -1.24 -7.24
N LEU A 90 32.67 -0.85 -8.13
CA LEU A 90 31.74 -1.78 -8.80
C LEU A 90 32.19 -2.24 -10.20
N THR A 91 33.24 -1.64 -10.77
CA THR A 91 33.76 -2.00 -12.10
C THR A 91 34.23 -3.47 -12.18
N PHE A 92 34.77 -4.02 -11.10
CA PHE A 92 35.22 -5.42 -11.03
C PHE A 92 34.07 -6.45 -10.92
N GLN A 93 32.84 -6.04 -10.60
CA GLN A 93 31.69 -6.94 -10.50
C GLN A 93 30.82 -6.99 -11.78
N LYS A 94 31.07 -6.13 -12.77
CA LYS A 94 30.26 -6.08 -14.01
C LYS A 94 30.24 -7.43 -14.77
N PRO A 95 31.37 -8.11 -15.05
CA PRO A 95 31.33 -9.35 -15.83
C PRO A 95 30.59 -10.49 -15.11
N LEU A 96 30.76 -10.57 -13.77
CA LEU A 96 30.07 -11.54 -12.92
C LEU A 96 28.56 -11.29 -12.88
N PHE A 97 28.15 -10.02 -12.75
CA PHE A 97 26.74 -9.65 -12.84
C PHE A 97 26.15 -10.01 -14.20
N TRP A 98 26.84 -9.70 -15.30
CA TRP A 98 26.35 -9.99 -16.65
C TRP A 98 26.15 -11.49 -16.87
N TYR A 99 27.11 -12.31 -16.44
CA TYR A 99 27.00 -13.76 -16.50
C TYR A 99 25.85 -14.28 -15.62
N GLN A 100 25.73 -13.81 -14.37
CA GLN A 100 24.69 -14.25 -13.45
C GLN A 100 23.29 -13.84 -13.90
N THR A 101 23.12 -12.60 -14.32
CA THR A 101 21.83 -12.05 -14.80
C THR A 101 21.42 -12.71 -16.11
N GLY A 102 22.34 -12.84 -17.07
CA GLY A 102 22.09 -13.55 -18.31
C GLY A 102 21.74 -15.03 -18.11
N LYS A 103 22.39 -15.70 -17.15
CA LYS A 103 22.06 -17.08 -16.78
C LYS A 103 20.67 -17.18 -16.15
N LYS A 104 20.36 -16.35 -15.14
CA LYS A 104 19.05 -16.34 -14.47
C LYS A 104 17.92 -16.05 -15.46
N LEU A 105 18.11 -15.11 -16.38
CA LEU A 105 17.11 -14.75 -17.38
C LEU A 105 16.85 -15.90 -18.37
N LYS A 106 17.90 -16.61 -18.79
CA LYS A 106 17.78 -17.85 -19.57
C LYS A 106 17.07 -18.96 -18.79
N ASP A 107 17.39 -19.11 -17.51
CA ASP A 107 16.77 -20.11 -16.63
C ASP A 107 15.27 -19.82 -16.43
N ILE A 108 14.87 -18.55 -16.24
CA ILE A 108 13.46 -18.14 -16.15
C ILE A 108 12.75 -18.47 -17.46
N ASN A 109 13.29 -18.02 -18.60
CA ASN A 109 12.71 -18.31 -19.90
C ASN A 109 12.54 -19.82 -20.09
N ALA A 110 13.57 -20.62 -19.84
CA ALA A 110 13.51 -22.09 -19.95
C ALA A 110 12.44 -22.73 -19.05
N LYS A 111 12.26 -22.21 -17.83
CA LYS A 111 11.22 -22.69 -16.90
C LYS A 111 9.79 -22.28 -17.35
N MET A 112 9.64 -21.16 -18.05
CA MET A 112 8.35 -20.74 -18.61
C MET A 112 7.81 -21.71 -19.67
N GLU A 113 8.68 -22.31 -20.48
CA GLU A 113 8.27 -23.18 -21.59
C GLU A 113 7.46 -24.40 -21.16
N ALA A 114 7.86 -25.07 -20.08
CA ALA A 114 7.19 -26.29 -19.66
C ALA A 114 5.76 -26.00 -19.18
N MET A 115 5.52 -24.84 -18.56
CA MET A 115 4.18 -24.43 -18.16
C MET A 115 3.33 -24.02 -19.36
N GLU A 116 3.89 -23.28 -20.32
CA GLU A 116 3.20 -22.96 -21.58
C GLU A 116 2.80 -24.24 -22.33
N ARG A 117 3.73 -25.20 -22.43
CA ARG A 117 3.46 -26.50 -23.06
C ARG A 117 2.42 -27.30 -22.30
N SER A 118 2.46 -27.27 -20.97
CA SER A 118 1.48 -27.90 -20.09
C SER A 118 0.09 -27.30 -20.34
N LEU A 119 -0.07 -25.98 -20.15
CA LEU A 119 -1.31 -25.23 -20.39
C LEU A 119 -1.83 -25.39 -21.83
N GLY A 120 -0.95 -25.30 -22.82
CA GLY A 120 -1.30 -25.46 -24.23
C GLY A 120 -1.68 -26.90 -24.63
N ALA A 121 -1.05 -27.91 -24.02
CA ALA A 121 -1.46 -29.31 -24.20
C ALA A 121 -2.83 -29.58 -23.58
N TYR A 122 -3.18 -28.91 -22.47
CA TYR A 122 -4.51 -29.02 -21.86
C TYR A 122 -5.60 -28.45 -22.77
N LEU A 123 -5.39 -27.26 -23.34
CA LEU A 123 -6.35 -26.66 -24.28
C LEU A 123 -6.53 -27.54 -25.53
N LYS A 124 -5.45 -28.13 -26.06
CA LYS A 124 -5.51 -29.05 -27.21
C LYS A 124 -6.20 -30.39 -26.90
N ALA A 125 -6.09 -30.89 -25.68
CA ALA A 125 -6.80 -32.10 -25.25
C ALA A 125 -8.32 -31.88 -25.11
N GLN A 126 -8.76 -30.62 -25.09
CA GLN A 126 -10.15 -30.24 -24.86
C GLN A 126 -11.00 -30.23 -26.14
N ASP A 127 -10.39 -29.92 -27.29
CA ASP A 127 -11.04 -30.00 -28.62
C ASP A 127 -11.51 -31.42 -29.00
N LEU A 128 -11.13 -32.44 -28.22
CA LEU A 128 -11.41 -33.86 -28.50
C LEU A 128 -12.38 -34.53 -27.50
N SER A 129 -12.90 -33.82 -26.48
CA SER A 129 -13.67 -34.46 -25.38
C SER A 129 -15.00 -33.79 -25.01
N ASN A 130 -15.73 -33.24 -25.98
CA ASN A 130 -17.15 -32.88 -25.77
C ASN A 130 -18.08 -34.05 -26.15
N HIS A 131 -18.35 -34.95 -25.20
CA HIS A 131 -19.61 -35.71 -25.13
C HIS A 131 -19.75 -36.41 -23.77
N GLY A 132 -20.89 -36.20 -23.09
CA GLY A 132 -21.35 -37.10 -22.02
C GLY A 132 -22.10 -36.45 -20.85
N ASP A 133 -23.38 -36.17 -21.07
CA ASP A 133 -24.59 -36.23 -20.22
C ASP A 133 -24.60 -36.03 -18.69
N ASN A 134 -25.64 -35.29 -18.28
CA ASN A 134 -26.16 -35.06 -16.94
C ASN A 134 -26.78 -36.32 -16.30
N GLU A 135 -26.71 -36.44 -14.97
CA GLU A 135 -27.79 -37.00 -14.16
C GLU A 135 -27.98 -36.20 -12.85
N HIS A 136 -29.24 -35.94 -12.52
CA HIS A 136 -29.68 -35.18 -11.34
C HIS A 136 -29.70 -36.07 -10.10
N GLN A 137 -29.20 -35.57 -8.97
CA GLN A 137 -29.60 -36.07 -7.64
C GLN A 137 -30.10 -34.90 -6.79
N ILE A 138 -31.40 -34.90 -6.53
CA ILE A 138 -32.06 -34.06 -5.54
C ILE A 138 -31.84 -34.71 -4.17
N VAL A 139 -31.09 -34.06 -3.29
CA VAL A 139 -31.02 -34.44 -1.87
C VAL A 139 -31.72 -33.36 -1.05
N LYS A 140 -32.84 -33.73 -0.42
CA LYS A 140 -33.51 -32.90 0.60
C LYS A 140 -32.72 -32.96 1.90
N TYR A 141 -32.47 -31.81 2.51
CA TYR A 141 -32.13 -31.74 3.94
C TYR A 141 -33.13 -30.85 4.68
N THR A 142 -33.52 -31.36 5.85
CA THR A 142 -34.41 -30.79 6.85
C THR A 142 -33.75 -29.62 7.58
N THR A 143 -34.51 -28.55 7.73
CA THR A 143 -34.23 -27.33 8.51
C THR A 143 -34.09 -27.63 10.00
N GLN A 144 -33.12 -26.99 10.65
CA GLN A 144 -33.23 -26.66 12.07
C GLN A 144 -33.93 -25.30 12.18
N ASP A 145 -34.90 -25.22 13.09
CA ASP A 145 -35.78 -24.07 13.28
C ASP A 145 -34.97 -22.79 13.56
N TYR A 146 -35.22 -21.79 12.72
CA TYR A 146 -34.64 -20.45 12.80
C TYR A 146 -35.60 -19.55 13.60
N ASP A 147 -35.13 -18.97 14.71
CA ASP A 147 -35.87 -18.00 15.51
C ASP A 147 -35.61 -16.57 14.95
N PRO A 148 -36.62 -15.88 14.40
CA PRO A 148 -36.48 -14.53 13.82
C PRO A 148 -36.16 -13.42 14.84
N SER A 149 -36.10 -13.75 16.14
CA SER A 149 -35.92 -12.79 17.23
C SER A 149 -34.50 -12.21 17.37
N GLU A 150 -33.49 -12.80 16.73
CA GLU A 150 -32.08 -12.42 16.90
C GLU A 150 -31.53 -11.43 15.85
N ILE A 151 -32.37 -10.92 14.94
CA ILE A 151 -31.96 -9.87 13.99
C ILE A 151 -32.14 -8.49 14.64
N ILE A 152 -31.08 -7.97 15.27
CA ILE A 152 -31.05 -6.58 15.75
C ILE A 152 -30.35 -5.71 14.68
N GLY A 153 -31.06 -4.70 14.16
CA GLY A 153 -30.43 -3.58 13.42
C GLY A 153 -30.77 -3.43 11.94
N LEU A 154 -31.93 -3.88 11.48
CA LEU A 154 -32.40 -3.68 10.08
C LEU A 154 -33.81 -3.08 9.98
N GLU A 155 -34.42 -2.67 11.10
CA GLU A 155 -35.79 -2.14 11.14
C GLU A 155 -35.99 -0.92 10.22
N HIS A 156 -34.95 -0.10 10.04
CA HIS A 156 -35.01 1.13 9.26
C HIS A 156 -34.87 0.91 7.73
N ASP A 157 -34.42 -0.27 7.28
CA ASP A 157 -34.25 -0.62 5.86
C ASP A 157 -35.48 -1.33 5.26
N LEU A 158 -36.31 -1.95 6.11
CA LEU A 158 -37.54 -2.64 5.70
C LEU A 158 -38.62 -1.67 5.19
N GLU A 159 -38.64 -0.42 5.66
CA GLU A 159 -39.64 0.59 5.27
C GLU A 159 -39.45 1.14 3.84
N LYS A 160 -38.34 0.86 3.16
CA LYS A 160 -38.06 1.29 1.77
C LYS A 160 -38.39 0.23 0.71
N GLY A 161 -39.08 -0.85 1.07
CA GLY A 161 -39.33 -2.01 0.23
C GLY A 161 -40.09 -1.74 -1.07
N LYS A 162 -39.38 -1.34 -2.13
CA LYS A 162 -39.85 -1.57 -3.51
C LYS A 162 -39.82 -3.08 -3.76
N ARG A 163 -40.97 -3.70 -4.00
CA ARG A 163 -41.02 -5.10 -4.47
C ARG A 163 -40.18 -5.25 -5.73
N CYS A 164 -39.45 -6.35 -5.83
CA CYS A 164 -38.75 -6.72 -7.06
C CYS A 164 -39.81 -6.83 -8.17
N PRO A 165 -39.72 -6.04 -9.25
CA PRO A 165 -40.75 -6.03 -10.29
C PRO A 165 -40.67 -7.26 -11.22
N ASP A 166 -39.58 -8.04 -11.17
CA ASP A 166 -39.34 -9.19 -12.03
C ASP A 166 -39.31 -10.50 -11.23
N ALA A 167 -40.26 -11.39 -11.54
CA ALA A 167 -40.42 -12.68 -10.87
C ALA A 167 -39.22 -13.63 -11.06
N GLN A 168 -38.45 -13.48 -12.14
CA GLN A 168 -37.27 -14.32 -12.38
C GLN A 168 -36.13 -13.93 -11.43
N PHE A 169 -35.88 -12.63 -11.26
CA PHE A 169 -34.91 -12.12 -10.29
C PHE A 169 -35.35 -12.38 -8.85
N GLU A 170 -36.66 -12.30 -8.56
CA GLU A 170 -37.17 -12.64 -7.24
C GLU A 170 -36.90 -14.12 -6.88
N LYS A 171 -37.15 -15.03 -7.83
CA LYS A 171 -36.88 -16.47 -7.63
C LYS A 171 -35.39 -16.71 -7.39
N GLU A 172 -34.53 -16.20 -8.27
CA GLU A 172 -33.09 -16.40 -8.17
C GLU A 172 -32.54 -15.78 -6.88
N GLY A 173 -33.01 -14.58 -6.51
CA GLY A 173 -32.64 -13.90 -5.27
C GLY A 173 -33.03 -14.68 -4.02
N ARG A 174 -34.18 -15.35 -4.01
CA ARG A 174 -34.58 -16.23 -2.89
C ARG A 174 -33.66 -17.43 -2.76
N GLU A 175 -33.28 -18.07 -3.87
CA GLU A 175 -32.35 -19.20 -3.84
C GLU A 175 -30.95 -18.79 -3.32
N ILE A 176 -30.50 -17.58 -3.66
CA ILE A 176 -29.26 -17.01 -3.14
C ILE A 176 -29.39 -16.72 -1.63
N LEU A 177 -30.50 -16.14 -1.20
CA LEU A 177 -30.74 -15.83 0.22
C LEU A 177 -30.79 -17.09 1.10
N ASP A 178 -31.40 -18.18 0.61
CA ASP A 178 -31.42 -19.45 1.31
C ASP A 178 -29.99 -19.98 1.53
N LYS A 179 -29.10 -19.81 0.54
CA LYS A 179 -27.68 -20.17 0.66
C LYS A 179 -26.92 -19.30 1.65
N CYS A 180 -27.35 -18.05 1.87
CA CYS A 180 -26.79 -17.16 2.89
C CYS A 180 -27.10 -17.61 4.33
N GLY A 181 -28.06 -18.52 4.54
CA GLY A 181 -28.38 -19.11 5.85
C GLY A 181 -28.83 -18.11 6.91
N GLY A 182 -29.41 -16.97 6.49
CA GLY A 182 -29.87 -15.92 7.41
C GLY A 182 -28.75 -15.07 8.05
N LEU A 183 -27.50 -15.21 7.61
CA LEU A 183 -26.36 -14.49 8.19
C LEU A 183 -26.26 -13.07 7.60
N PRO A 184 -26.38 -11.98 8.39
CA PRO A 184 -26.44 -10.62 7.86
C PRO A 184 -25.22 -10.23 7.02
N LEU A 185 -24.02 -10.66 7.41
CA LEU A 185 -22.78 -10.38 6.67
C LEU A 185 -22.81 -11.01 5.28
N ALA A 186 -23.16 -12.31 5.17
CA ALA A 186 -23.25 -13.00 3.89
C ALA A 186 -24.31 -12.36 2.98
N ILE A 187 -25.48 -12.01 3.53
CA ILE A 187 -26.55 -11.34 2.80
C ILE A 187 -26.07 -9.98 2.27
N LYS A 188 -25.48 -9.14 3.11
CA LYS A 188 -24.99 -7.81 2.71
C LYS A 188 -23.89 -7.91 1.65
N THR A 189 -22.94 -8.84 1.80
CA THR A 189 -21.86 -9.06 0.85
C THR A 189 -22.37 -9.49 -0.52
N VAL A 190 -23.23 -10.50 -0.60
CA VAL A 190 -23.77 -10.98 -1.89
C VAL A 190 -24.73 -9.94 -2.49
N ALA A 191 -25.54 -9.26 -1.68
CA ALA A 191 -26.40 -8.17 -2.16
C ALA A 191 -25.58 -7.03 -2.77
N ALA A 192 -24.47 -6.63 -2.15
CA ALA A 192 -23.56 -5.61 -2.69
C ALA A 192 -22.93 -6.06 -4.02
N LEU A 193 -22.58 -7.35 -4.14
CA LEU A 193 -22.07 -7.93 -5.38
C LEU A 193 -23.09 -7.92 -6.53
N LEU A 194 -24.38 -8.13 -6.21
CA LEU A 194 -25.48 -8.16 -7.17
C LEU A 194 -26.04 -6.78 -7.51
N ALA A 195 -25.86 -5.78 -6.64
CA ALA A 195 -26.37 -4.42 -6.81
C ALA A 195 -26.01 -3.75 -8.15
N PRO A 196 -24.79 -3.87 -8.71
CA PRO A 196 -24.49 -3.33 -10.03
C PRO A 196 -25.02 -4.18 -11.20
N LYS A 197 -25.57 -5.38 -10.93
CA LYS A 197 -25.94 -6.40 -11.92
C LYS A 197 -27.46 -6.60 -12.04
N THR A 198 -28.26 -5.57 -11.74
CA THR A 198 -29.73 -5.66 -11.69
C THR A 198 -30.41 -5.95 -13.04
N ASN A 199 -29.68 -5.83 -14.15
CA ASN A 199 -30.23 -5.96 -15.49
C ASN A 199 -29.84 -7.29 -16.18
N SER A 200 -29.13 -8.20 -15.50
CA SER A 200 -28.62 -9.44 -16.10
C SER A 200 -28.90 -10.67 -15.24
N LEU A 201 -29.94 -11.41 -15.62
CA LEU A 201 -30.28 -12.68 -14.96
C LEU A 201 -29.20 -13.74 -15.18
N VAL A 202 -28.49 -13.69 -16.32
CA VAL A 202 -27.39 -14.62 -16.62
C VAL A 202 -26.28 -14.49 -15.58
N GLN A 203 -25.92 -13.26 -15.21
CA GLN A 203 -24.91 -13.02 -14.18
C GLN A 203 -25.38 -13.45 -12.79
N TRP A 204 -26.66 -13.28 -12.46
CA TRP A 204 -27.22 -13.77 -11.20
C TRP A 204 -27.15 -15.30 -11.10
N ASN A 205 -27.54 -15.99 -12.17
CA ASN A 205 -27.46 -17.45 -12.24
C ASN A 205 -26.01 -17.95 -12.13
N GLU A 206 -25.07 -17.25 -12.74
CA GLU A 206 -23.64 -17.58 -12.67
C GLU A 206 -23.11 -17.41 -11.23
N ILE A 207 -23.43 -16.30 -10.58
CA ILE A 207 -23.07 -16.05 -9.17
C ILE A 207 -23.71 -17.11 -8.27
N ASN A 208 -24.99 -17.42 -8.45
CA ASN A 208 -25.71 -18.41 -7.65
C ASN A 208 -25.13 -19.83 -7.81
N LYS A 209 -24.69 -20.17 -9.02
CA LYS A 209 -23.98 -21.42 -9.33
C LYS A 209 -22.60 -21.46 -8.65
N ASN A 210 -21.80 -20.40 -8.81
CA ASN A 210 -20.48 -20.31 -8.18
C ASN A 210 -20.58 -20.35 -6.65
N PHE A 211 -21.61 -19.70 -6.08
CA PHE A 211 -21.87 -19.72 -4.64
C PHE A 211 -22.15 -21.14 -4.14
N HIS A 212 -22.99 -21.88 -4.88
CA HIS A 212 -23.31 -23.26 -4.56
C HIS A 212 -22.07 -24.15 -4.61
N GLU A 213 -21.23 -24.01 -5.63
CA GLU A 213 -19.98 -24.77 -5.77
C GLU A 213 -19.01 -24.51 -4.62
N LEU A 214 -18.85 -23.25 -4.19
CA LEU A 214 -18.01 -22.89 -3.06
C LEU A 214 -18.49 -23.54 -1.75
N ILE A 215 -19.79 -23.54 -1.50
CA ILE A 215 -20.37 -24.16 -0.30
C ILE A 215 -20.24 -25.69 -0.34
N VAL A 216 -20.59 -26.31 -1.47
CA VAL A 216 -20.71 -27.78 -1.59
C VAL A 216 -19.35 -28.44 -1.83
N GLU A 217 -18.61 -28.00 -2.84
CA GLU A 217 -17.32 -28.60 -3.21
C GLU A 217 -16.18 -28.06 -2.33
N GLY A 218 -16.20 -26.76 -2.05
CA GLY A 218 -15.19 -26.11 -1.22
C GLY A 218 -15.31 -26.42 0.27
N LYS A 219 -16.46 -26.95 0.72
CA LYS A 219 -16.79 -27.22 2.14
C LYS A 219 -16.53 -26.02 3.06
N ILE A 220 -16.70 -24.80 2.55
CA ILE A 220 -16.53 -23.56 3.33
C ILE A 220 -17.90 -23.02 3.76
N SER A 221 -17.92 -22.32 4.90
CA SER A 221 -19.16 -21.74 5.44
C SER A 221 -19.77 -20.74 4.46
N SER A 222 -21.08 -20.52 4.58
CA SER A 222 -21.82 -19.58 3.73
C SER A 222 -21.18 -18.18 3.72
N VAL A 223 -20.71 -17.69 4.88
CA VAL A 223 -20.00 -16.40 4.97
C VAL A 223 -18.68 -16.45 4.21
N MET A 224 -17.84 -17.47 4.40
CA MET A 224 -16.57 -17.57 3.66
C MET A 224 -16.78 -17.67 2.15
N ALA A 225 -17.79 -18.42 1.72
CA ALA A 225 -18.16 -18.51 0.31
C ALA A 225 -18.65 -17.16 -0.24
N SER A 226 -19.46 -16.41 0.52
CA SER A 226 -19.90 -15.06 0.11
C SER A 226 -18.75 -14.06 -0.02
N LEU A 227 -17.79 -14.09 0.91
CA LEU A 227 -16.60 -13.23 0.87
C LEU A 227 -15.67 -13.63 -0.29
N GLN A 228 -15.50 -14.93 -0.56
CA GLN A 228 -14.72 -15.41 -1.71
C GLN A 228 -15.33 -14.95 -3.04
N LEU A 229 -16.66 -15.04 -3.22
CA LEU A 229 -17.32 -14.51 -4.42
C LEU A 229 -17.08 -13.02 -4.60
N SER A 230 -17.22 -12.27 -3.51
CA SER A 230 -16.96 -10.84 -3.54
C SER A 230 -15.51 -10.54 -3.91
N TYR A 231 -14.55 -11.33 -3.39
CA TYR A 231 -13.14 -11.19 -3.74
C TYR A 231 -12.88 -11.53 -5.20
N ASP A 232 -13.42 -12.64 -5.71
CA ASP A 232 -13.21 -13.12 -7.08
C ASP A 232 -13.68 -12.10 -8.14
N GLU A 233 -14.67 -11.29 -7.79
CA GLU A 233 -15.25 -10.24 -8.64
C GLU A 233 -14.51 -8.89 -8.52
N LEU A 234 -13.57 -8.74 -7.58
CA LEU A 234 -12.77 -7.52 -7.46
C LEU A 234 -11.82 -7.35 -8.65
N PRO A 235 -11.65 -6.11 -9.15
CA PRO A 235 -10.55 -5.76 -10.04
C PRO A 235 -9.20 -6.23 -9.48
N THR A 236 -8.30 -6.70 -10.36
CA THR A 236 -7.01 -7.32 -9.97
C THR A 236 -6.17 -6.43 -9.04
N HIS A 237 -6.22 -5.11 -9.20
CA HIS A 237 -5.47 -4.19 -8.34
C HIS A 237 -6.05 -4.13 -6.92
N LEU A 238 -7.38 -4.17 -6.77
CA LEU A 238 -8.04 -4.19 -5.45
C LEU A 238 -7.86 -5.52 -4.73
N LYS A 239 -7.85 -6.64 -5.46
CA LYS A 239 -7.44 -7.96 -4.92
C LYS A 239 -6.08 -7.88 -4.25
N GLN A 240 -5.10 -7.27 -4.95
CA GLN A 240 -3.75 -7.09 -4.43
C GLN A 240 -3.71 -6.16 -3.21
N CYS A 241 -4.47 -5.07 -3.21
CA CYS A 241 -4.60 -4.19 -2.04
C CYS A 241 -5.16 -4.94 -0.83
N LEU A 242 -6.22 -5.75 -1.01
CA LEU A 242 -6.83 -6.49 0.08
C LEU A 242 -5.83 -7.46 0.74
N LEU A 243 -5.02 -8.16 -0.05
CA LEU A 243 -3.99 -9.08 0.45
C LEU A 243 -2.94 -8.42 1.35
N CYS A 244 -2.72 -7.11 1.18
CA CYS A 244 -1.77 -6.37 2.02
C CYS A 244 -2.25 -6.30 3.48
N PHE A 245 -3.56 -6.39 3.73
CA PHE A 245 -4.11 -6.38 5.08
C PHE A 245 -3.86 -7.68 5.85
N SER A 246 -3.48 -8.77 5.19
CA SER A 246 -3.12 -10.04 5.87
C SER A 246 -1.96 -9.89 6.86
N ILE A 247 -1.19 -8.80 6.76
CA ILE A 247 -0.02 -8.54 7.60
C ILE A 247 -0.42 -8.09 9.02
N TYR A 248 -1.61 -7.50 9.16
CA TYR A 248 -2.07 -6.99 10.45
C TYR A 248 -2.56 -8.13 11.37
N PRO A 249 -2.30 -8.04 12.69
CA PRO A 249 -2.86 -8.99 13.64
C PRO A 249 -4.38 -8.86 13.71
N GLU A 250 -5.01 -9.84 14.36
CA GLU A 250 -6.42 -9.80 14.69
C GLU A 250 -6.74 -8.54 15.52
N ASP A 251 -7.90 -7.94 15.27
CA ASP A 251 -8.38 -6.70 15.93
C ASP A 251 -7.48 -5.46 15.85
N PHE A 252 -6.53 -5.43 14.89
CA PHE A 252 -5.67 -4.26 14.71
C PHE A 252 -6.47 -3.04 14.24
N GLU A 253 -6.46 -1.97 15.02
CA GLU A 253 -7.15 -0.72 14.66
C GLU A 253 -6.39 0.02 13.55
N MET A 254 -7.06 0.22 12.42
CA MET A 254 -6.52 0.94 11.25
C MET A 254 -7.20 2.32 11.13
N HIS A 255 -6.42 3.39 11.07
CA HIS A 255 -6.95 4.76 10.97
C HIS A 255 -7.07 5.28 9.53
N ALA A 256 -8.10 6.12 9.33
CA ALA A 256 -8.74 6.45 8.05
C ALA A 256 -7.90 7.23 7.05
N GLU A 257 -6.84 7.91 7.49
CA GLU A 257 -5.93 8.57 6.56
C GLU A 257 -5.27 7.55 5.60
N GLN A 258 -5.41 6.24 5.88
CA GLN A 258 -5.12 5.12 4.96
C GLN A 258 -6.18 3.99 4.97
N LEU A 259 -7.48 4.31 4.94
CA LEU A 259 -8.66 3.42 4.82
C LEU A 259 -9.33 3.06 6.17
N VAL A 260 -10.46 3.72 6.46
CA VAL A 260 -11.40 3.29 7.49
C VAL A 260 -12.35 2.25 6.89
N HIS A 261 -12.25 1.03 7.41
CA HIS A 261 -13.33 0.26 8.06
C HIS A 261 -12.76 -1.07 8.57
N TRP A 262 -13.32 -1.56 9.67
CA TRP A 262 -12.83 -2.72 10.42
C TRP A 262 -12.68 -3.94 9.50
N MET A 263 -11.48 -4.53 9.44
CA MET A 263 -11.33 -5.83 8.80
C MET A 263 -11.88 -6.89 9.75
N HIS A 264 -13.16 -7.20 9.58
CA HIS A 264 -13.84 -8.27 10.31
C HIS A 264 -13.03 -9.59 10.21
N ASP A 265 -12.97 -10.38 11.28
CA ASP A 265 -12.08 -11.56 11.37
C ASP A 265 -12.23 -12.53 10.20
N MET A 266 -13.46 -12.72 9.71
CA MET A 266 -13.72 -13.56 8.52
C MET A 266 -13.12 -13.00 7.21
N VAL A 267 -13.06 -11.67 7.06
CA VAL A 267 -12.39 -11.02 5.93
C VAL A 267 -10.88 -11.19 6.08
N ARG A 268 -10.36 -11.08 7.30
CA ARG A 268 -8.94 -11.32 7.61
C ARG A 268 -8.54 -12.77 7.31
N GLU A 269 -9.30 -13.74 7.80
CA GLU A 269 -9.07 -15.18 7.57
C GLU A 269 -9.15 -15.54 6.09
N LEU A 270 -10.11 -14.97 5.34
CA LEU A 270 -10.12 -15.10 3.88
C LEU A 270 -8.85 -14.51 3.26
N THR A 271 -8.47 -13.31 3.68
CA THR A 271 -7.30 -12.60 3.14
C THR A 271 -6.01 -13.37 3.41
N ILE A 272 -5.86 -13.97 4.60
CA ILE A 272 -4.75 -14.85 4.97
C ILE A 272 -4.76 -16.10 4.11
N LYS A 273 -5.91 -16.79 4.02
CA LYS A 273 -6.06 -17.99 3.20
C LYS A 273 -5.66 -17.72 1.75
N ILE A 274 -6.15 -16.63 1.17
CA ILE A 274 -5.80 -16.23 -0.19
C ILE A 274 -4.33 -15.81 -0.26
N ALA A 275 -3.78 -15.11 0.74
CA ALA A 275 -2.37 -14.76 0.77
C ALA A 275 -1.46 -16.00 0.79
N GLU A 276 -1.85 -17.08 1.48
CA GLU A 276 -1.14 -18.35 1.46
C GLU A 276 -1.25 -19.06 0.11
N GLU A 277 -2.47 -19.19 -0.44
CA GLU A 277 -2.70 -19.74 -1.78
C GLU A 277 -1.94 -18.95 -2.84
N GLU A 278 -1.83 -17.64 -2.65
CA GLU A 278 -1.19 -16.72 -3.55
C GLU A 278 0.33 -16.58 -3.33
N SER A 279 0.89 -17.25 -2.31
CA SER A 279 2.30 -17.18 -1.89
C SER A 279 2.79 -15.76 -1.50
N PHE A 280 1.88 -14.92 -1.02
CA PHE A 280 2.18 -13.59 -0.48
C PHE A 280 2.88 -13.66 0.89
N GLY A 281 2.54 -14.67 1.69
CA GLY A 281 3.10 -14.93 3.01
C GLY A 281 2.77 -16.35 3.46
N LYS A 282 3.40 -16.80 4.55
CA LYS A 282 3.03 -18.03 5.25
C LYS A 282 2.59 -17.64 6.65
N PHE A 283 1.58 -18.31 7.20
CA PHE A 283 1.08 -18.02 8.53
C PHE A 283 1.17 -19.27 9.42
N ASP A 284 1.20 -19.06 10.75
CA ASP A 284 1.09 -20.13 11.72
C ASP A 284 -0.38 -20.38 12.11
N GLU A 285 -0.61 -21.38 12.97
CA GLU A 285 -1.96 -21.74 13.45
C GLU A 285 -2.64 -20.61 14.27
N GLN A 286 -1.93 -19.54 14.61
CA GLN A 286 -2.47 -18.36 15.28
C GLN A 286 -2.59 -17.18 14.30
N SER A 287 -2.59 -17.44 12.99
CA SER A 287 -2.71 -16.42 11.94
C SER A 287 -1.63 -15.35 12.02
N ARG A 288 -0.44 -15.69 12.53
CA ARG A 288 0.75 -14.82 12.55
C ARG A 288 1.66 -15.16 11.40
N GLN A 289 2.21 -14.13 10.75
CA GLN A 289 3.09 -14.34 9.62
C GLN A 289 4.41 -15.05 10.02
N ILE A 290 4.90 -15.94 9.19
CA ILE A 290 6.17 -16.66 9.35
C ILE A 290 7.14 -16.16 8.27
N PRO A 291 8.33 -15.66 8.63
CA PRO A 291 9.33 -15.26 7.65
C PRO A 291 9.87 -16.47 6.89
N ILE A 292 9.56 -16.53 5.59
CA ILE A 292 10.13 -17.49 4.64
C ILE A 292 10.97 -16.77 3.58
N ALA A 293 11.92 -17.47 2.95
CA ALA A 293 12.85 -16.87 1.98
C ALA A 293 12.17 -16.19 0.78
N ASN A 294 10.96 -16.62 0.42
CA ASN A 294 10.18 -16.07 -0.69
C ASN A 294 9.19 -14.98 -0.28
N SER A 295 9.15 -14.58 1.01
CA SER A 295 8.20 -13.56 1.48
C SER A 295 8.40 -12.25 0.72
N ARG A 296 7.31 -11.70 0.19
CA ARG A 296 7.30 -10.41 -0.53
C ARG A 296 6.87 -9.26 0.37
N TRP A 297 6.02 -9.55 1.34
CA TRP A 297 5.58 -8.61 2.36
C TRP A 297 5.81 -9.25 3.71
N LEU A 298 6.25 -8.47 4.69
CA LEU A 298 6.48 -8.99 6.04
C LEU A 298 6.15 -7.95 7.10
N GLY A 299 5.25 -8.31 8.01
CA GLY A 299 5.09 -7.64 9.29
C GLY A 299 6.03 -8.25 10.31
N ILE A 300 6.96 -7.48 10.86
CA ILE A 300 7.81 -7.95 11.96
C ILE A 300 7.06 -7.74 13.27
N THR A 301 6.87 -8.82 14.01
CA THR A 301 6.35 -8.79 15.39
C THR A 301 7.49 -8.98 16.39
N SER A 302 7.27 -8.61 17.66
CA SER A 302 8.23 -8.73 18.78
C SER A 302 8.79 -10.12 18.99
N LYS A 303 8.08 -11.15 18.52
CA LYS A 303 8.45 -12.56 18.64
C LYS A 303 9.36 -13.06 17.50
N MET A 304 9.63 -12.23 16.49
CA MET A 304 10.45 -12.61 15.33
C MET A 304 11.94 -12.31 15.54
N HIS A 305 12.80 -13.33 15.37
CA HIS A 305 14.25 -13.15 15.43
C HIS A 305 14.82 -12.53 14.14
N SER A 306 15.70 -11.52 14.28
CA SER A 306 16.39 -10.83 13.17
C SER A 306 17.22 -11.75 12.26
N LYS A 307 17.63 -12.93 12.73
CA LYS A 307 18.33 -13.95 11.93
C LYS A 307 17.42 -14.59 10.86
N SER A 308 16.11 -14.64 11.09
CA SER A 308 15.12 -15.22 10.17
C SER A 308 14.92 -14.36 8.91
N LEU A 309 15.28 -13.07 8.97
CA LEU A 309 15.17 -12.12 7.86
C LEU A 309 16.29 -12.26 6.81
N ARG A 310 17.39 -12.97 7.13
CA ARG A 310 18.58 -13.04 6.26
C ARG A 310 18.33 -13.71 4.91
N ASN A 311 17.28 -14.54 4.83
CA ASN A 311 16.95 -15.28 3.61
C ASN A 311 15.89 -14.58 2.76
N SER A 312 15.34 -13.45 3.21
CA SER A 312 14.18 -12.78 2.59
C SER A 312 14.59 -11.67 1.63
N THR A 313 15.52 -11.95 0.71
CA THR A 313 16.03 -10.96 -0.29
C THR A 313 14.96 -10.47 -1.27
N LYS A 314 13.80 -11.15 -1.29
CA LYS A 314 12.65 -10.90 -2.15
C LYS A 314 11.66 -9.87 -1.58
N LEU A 315 11.88 -9.34 -0.38
CA LEU A 315 10.95 -8.42 0.29
C LEU A 315 10.76 -7.10 -0.48
N ARG A 316 9.51 -6.64 -0.53
CA ARG A 316 9.04 -5.39 -1.15
C ARG A 316 8.41 -4.45 -0.13
N ALA A 317 7.76 -4.98 0.90
CA ALA A 317 7.26 -4.20 2.01
C ALA A 317 7.72 -4.84 3.32
N LEU A 318 8.19 -4.00 4.24
CA LEU A 318 8.55 -4.38 5.60
C LEU A 318 7.86 -3.41 6.56
N LEU A 319 6.97 -3.93 7.39
CA LEU A 319 6.19 -3.17 8.36
C LEU A 319 6.60 -3.61 9.77
N LEU A 320 6.89 -2.68 10.67
CA LEU A 320 7.17 -2.96 12.07
C LEU A 320 5.87 -2.84 12.89
N MET A 321 5.48 -3.90 13.61
CA MET A 321 4.23 -3.90 14.37
C MET A 321 4.42 -3.43 15.82
N PRO A 322 3.49 -2.62 16.39
CA PRO A 322 3.60 -2.10 17.75
C PRO A 322 3.82 -3.24 18.74
N SER A 323 4.83 -3.11 19.61
CA SER A 323 5.35 -4.10 20.60
C SER A 323 6.74 -4.68 20.35
N SER A 324 7.39 -4.41 19.21
CA SER A 324 8.63 -5.11 18.84
C SER A 324 9.93 -4.33 19.15
N GLU A 325 10.71 -4.78 20.15
CA GLU A 325 12.14 -4.44 20.25
C GLU A 325 12.91 -5.17 19.14
N VAL A 326 12.91 -4.62 17.93
CA VAL A 326 13.60 -5.25 16.79
C VAL A 326 14.95 -4.61 16.61
N VAL A 327 16.00 -5.32 17.02
CA VAL A 327 17.37 -4.94 16.64
C VAL A 327 17.59 -5.32 15.16
N LEU A 328 17.50 -4.33 14.28
CA LEU A 328 17.86 -4.48 12.88
C LEU A 328 19.39 -4.56 12.74
N ASP A 329 19.88 -5.64 12.13
CA ASP A 329 21.29 -5.82 11.81
C ASP A 329 21.74 -4.79 10.75
N ARG A 330 23.05 -4.54 10.61
CA ARG A 330 23.71 -3.56 9.71
C ARG A 330 23.49 -3.81 8.20
N ARG A 331 22.50 -4.62 7.86
CA ARG A 331 22.35 -5.33 6.59
C ARG A 331 20.99 -5.12 5.94
N ILE A 332 20.24 -4.09 6.35
CA ILE A 332 18.97 -3.71 5.72
C ILE A 332 19.13 -3.44 4.21
N GLY A 333 20.31 -2.98 3.79
CA GLY A 333 20.69 -2.85 2.38
C GLY A 333 20.79 -4.18 1.60
N TRP A 334 20.46 -5.33 2.18
CA TRP A 334 20.26 -6.60 1.46
C TRP A 334 18.87 -6.73 0.83
N PHE A 335 17.90 -5.92 1.25
CA PHE A 335 16.56 -5.91 0.67
C PHE A 335 16.50 -4.95 -0.53
N SER A 336 17.30 -5.19 -1.57
CA SER A 336 17.40 -4.28 -2.75
C SER A 336 16.08 -4.08 -3.49
N SER A 337 15.12 -4.99 -3.33
CA SER A 337 13.78 -4.93 -3.92
C SER A 337 12.74 -4.21 -3.04
N LEU A 338 13.13 -3.68 -1.87
CA LEU A 338 12.23 -3.04 -0.94
C LEU A 338 11.71 -1.71 -1.48
N ARG A 339 10.40 -1.51 -1.39
CA ARG A 339 9.65 -0.34 -1.86
C ARG A 339 8.96 0.41 -0.72
N VAL A 340 8.56 -0.30 0.33
CA VAL A 340 7.95 0.29 1.52
C VAL A 340 8.74 -0.17 2.74
N LEU A 341 9.15 0.78 3.57
CA LEU A 341 9.80 0.52 4.85
C LEU A 341 9.15 1.41 5.90
N ASP A 342 8.32 0.80 6.74
CA ASP A 342 7.59 1.50 7.79
C ASP A 342 8.02 1.00 9.17
N PHE A 343 8.60 1.91 9.97
CA PHE A 343 8.95 1.69 11.37
C PHE A 343 8.02 2.42 12.33
N SER A 344 6.96 3.05 11.83
CA SER A 344 5.99 3.76 12.65
C SER A 344 5.13 2.73 13.35
N LEU A 345 5.36 2.52 14.64
CA LEU A 345 4.36 1.86 15.45
C LEU A 345 3.23 2.89 15.65
N GLU A 346 1.98 2.47 15.49
CA GLU A 346 0.73 3.16 15.83
C GLU A 346 0.26 4.38 14.99
N ALA A 347 -0.92 4.19 14.40
CA ALA A 347 -2.12 4.94 14.74
C ALA A 347 -1.92 5.99 15.88
N VAL A 348 -1.76 7.25 15.50
CA VAL A 348 -1.63 8.43 16.40
C VAL A 348 -0.44 8.35 17.37
N VAL A 349 0.67 8.96 16.93
CA VAL A 349 1.80 9.39 17.79
C VAL A 349 2.38 8.26 18.64
N LEU A 350 3.34 7.53 18.06
CA LEU A 350 4.26 6.72 18.85
C LEU A 350 5.56 7.47 19.10
N ASP A 351 5.77 7.68 20.39
CA ASP A 351 7.04 7.97 21.04
C ASP A 351 8.06 6.85 20.72
N LEU A 352 9.14 7.21 20.02
CA LEU A 352 10.31 6.35 19.79
C LEU A 352 11.00 5.93 21.10
N GLY A 353 10.56 6.43 22.26
CA GLY A 353 10.90 5.92 23.59
C GLY A 353 10.43 4.49 23.85
N SER A 354 9.45 3.98 23.09
CA SER A 354 8.91 2.61 23.26
C SER A 354 9.47 1.57 22.28
N CYS A 355 10.19 1.99 21.23
CA CYS A 355 10.90 1.12 20.31
C CYS A 355 12.40 1.35 20.49
N GLY A 356 13.11 0.40 21.12
CA GLY A 356 14.54 0.53 21.49
C GLY A 356 15.55 0.69 20.34
N LEU A 357 15.12 1.09 19.14
CA LEU A 357 15.99 1.48 18.03
C LEU A 357 16.34 2.96 18.14
N GLU A 358 17.48 3.26 18.77
CA GLU A 358 18.02 4.63 18.87
C GLU A 358 18.30 5.28 17.50
N TYR A 359 18.51 4.49 16.43
CA TYR A 359 18.86 4.95 15.08
C TYR A 359 18.64 3.85 14.02
N LEU A 360 18.43 4.26 12.76
CA LEU A 360 18.45 3.34 11.61
C LEU A 360 19.90 3.00 11.21
N PRO A 361 20.20 1.76 10.81
CA PRO A 361 21.55 1.39 10.39
C PRO A 361 21.91 1.96 9.02
N LYS A 362 23.20 2.28 8.82
CA LYS A 362 23.74 2.69 7.50
C LYS A 362 23.37 1.73 6.37
N GLY A 363 23.23 2.27 5.17
CA GLY A 363 22.98 1.53 3.94
C GLY A 363 21.55 1.65 3.39
N LEU A 364 20.72 2.55 3.92
CA LEU A 364 19.38 2.84 3.36
C LEU A 364 19.46 3.34 1.92
N GLY A 365 20.55 4.04 1.53
CA GLY A 365 20.77 4.46 0.15
C GLY A 365 20.88 3.31 -0.88
N ARG A 366 20.92 2.04 -0.44
CA ARG A 366 20.85 0.87 -1.33
C ARG A 366 19.42 0.48 -1.70
N LEU A 367 18.42 1.04 -1.03
CA LEU A 367 17.00 0.77 -1.24
C LEU A 367 16.44 1.70 -2.33
N PHE A 368 17.03 1.66 -3.53
CA PHE A 368 16.80 2.66 -4.56
C PHE A 368 15.33 2.86 -4.99
N TYR A 369 14.51 1.80 -4.91
CA TYR A 369 13.08 1.84 -5.22
C TYR A 369 12.18 2.14 -4.03
N LEU A 370 12.75 2.52 -2.89
CA LEU A 370 11.97 2.91 -1.73
C LEU A 370 11.11 4.13 -2.10
N GLN A 371 9.79 3.95 -1.99
CA GLN A 371 8.79 4.97 -2.26
C GLN A 371 8.29 5.61 -0.97
N GLU A 372 8.29 4.86 0.12
CA GLU A 372 7.81 5.32 1.41
C GLU A 372 8.79 4.92 2.50
N LEU A 373 9.25 5.92 3.26
CA LEU A 373 10.11 5.76 4.41
C LEU A 373 9.48 6.52 5.59
N SER A 374 9.19 5.79 6.66
CA SER A 374 8.63 6.39 7.88
C SER A 374 9.44 6.01 9.13
N GLY A 375 9.41 6.87 10.14
CA GLY A 375 10.18 6.69 11.38
C GLY A 375 11.67 7.01 11.24
N PHE A 376 12.07 7.83 10.26
CA PHE A 376 13.46 8.20 10.07
C PHE A 376 13.94 9.19 11.15
N LYS A 377 14.67 8.71 12.16
CA LYS A 377 15.25 9.58 13.20
C LYS A 377 16.58 10.18 12.76
N ILE A 378 16.71 11.51 12.80
CA ILE A 378 17.98 12.20 12.56
C ILE A 378 18.89 11.97 13.77
N SER A 379 19.95 11.19 13.58
CA SER A 379 20.86 10.75 14.65
C SER A 379 21.94 11.76 15.03
N ASN A 380 22.45 11.65 16.27
CA ASN A 380 23.65 12.34 16.73
C ASN A 380 24.93 11.79 16.05
N GLN A 381 25.89 12.67 15.77
CA GLN A 381 27.20 12.34 15.18
C GLN A 381 28.03 11.30 15.94
N ALA A 382 27.82 11.14 17.25
CA ALA A 382 28.55 10.18 18.07
C ALA A 382 28.41 8.74 17.53
N ASN A 383 27.29 8.43 16.88
CA ASN A 383 27.03 7.09 16.38
C ASN A 383 27.44 6.90 14.91
N LYS A 384 28.66 6.44 14.68
CA LYS A 384 29.16 6.10 13.33
C LYS A 384 28.39 4.97 12.62
N GLN A 385 27.45 4.30 13.27
CA GLN A 385 26.64 3.22 12.70
C GLN A 385 25.24 3.68 12.27
N SER A 386 24.86 4.90 12.61
CA SER A 386 23.58 5.50 12.23
C SER A 386 23.56 5.93 10.76
N CYS A 387 22.40 5.77 10.15
CA CYS A 387 22.10 6.23 8.81
C CYS A 387 21.93 7.74 8.83
N ARG A 388 22.65 8.43 7.94
CA ARG A 388 22.58 9.90 7.83
C ARG A 388 21.51 10.33 6.84
N LEU A 389 20.98 11.54 7.01
CA LEU A 389 20.05 12.13 6.05
C LEU A 389 20.67 12.17 4.65
N HIS A 390 21.97 12.48 4.55
CA HIS A 390 22.76 12.43 3.32
C HIS A 390 22.68 11.11 2.53
N GLU A 391 22.41 9.96 3.17
CA GLU A 391 22.24 8.68 2.46
C GLU A 391 20.91 8.59 1.70
N LEU A 392 19.90 9.39 2.07
CA LEU A 392 18.60 9.37 1.39
C LEU A 392 18.66 10.04 0.01
N ARG A 393 19.71 10.82 -0.30
CA ARG A 393 19.83 11.57 -1.55
C ARG A 393 19.72 10.72 -2.82
N VAL A 394 20.09 9.44 -2.73
CA VAL A 394 20.08 8.49 -3.85
C VAL A 394 18.71 7.81 -4.02
N LEU A 395 17.75 8.05 -3.13
CA LEU A 395 16.40 7.49 -3.15
C LEU A 395 15.49 8.28 -4.09
N SER A 396 15.81 8.28 -5.38
CA SER A 396 15.11 9.07 -6.42
C SER A 396 13.64 8.67 -6.64
N HIS A 397 13.21 7.54 -6.07
CA HIS A 397 11.84 7.04 -6.12
C HIS A 397 11.00 7.39 -4.89
N LEU A 398 11.59 8.02 -3.87
CA LEU A 398 10.93 8.34 -2.62
C LEU A 398 9.83 9.38 -2.84
N ARG A 399 8.62 9.07 -2.38
CA ARG A 399 7.40 9.87 -2.48
C ARG A 399 6.89 10.32 -1.13
N VAL A 400 7.09 9.50 -0.10
CA VAL A 400 6.68 9.78 1.28
C VAL A 400 7.91 9.66 2.18
N LEU A 401 8.18 10.70 2.94
CA LEU A 401 9.22 10.71 3.97
C LEU A 401 8.62 11.21 5.28
N ARG A 402 8.62 10.37 6.31
CA ARG A 402 8.26 10.74 7.67
C ARG A 402 9.48 10.61 8.58
N MET A 403 9.89 11.73 9.16
CA MET A 403 11.12 11.84 9.94
C MET A 403 10.90 12.45 11.32
N ASN A 404 11.76 12.08 12.26
CA ASN A 404 11.77 12.59 13.63
C ASN A 404 13.06 13.38 13.86
N ILE A 405 12.90 14.60 14.37
CA ILE A 405 13.99 15.48 14.78
C ILE A 405 13.87 15.67 16.28
N GLY A 406 14.89 15.23 17.01
CA GLY A 406 14.92 15.34 18.46
C GLY A 406 16.08 16.20 18.97
N ILE A 407 16.19 16.33 20.29
CA ILE A 407 17.19 17.18 20.95
C ILE A 407 18.64 16.86 20.55
N ASP A 408 18.93 15.59 20.27
CA ASP A 408 20.26 15.11 19.88
C ASP A 408 20.50 15.11 18.36
N SER A 409 19.54 15.57 17.56
CA SER A 409 19.65 15.60 16.10
C SER A 409 20.63 16.68 15.65
N VAL A 410 21.46 16.34 14.65
CA VAL A 410 22.43 17.27 14.07
C VAL A 410 22.34 17.23 12.54
N ILE A 411 22.11 18.38 11.91
CA ILE A 411 22.05 18.54 10.46
C ILE A 411 23.38 19.11 9.97
N LEU A 412 24.10 18.35 9.14
CA LEU A 412 25.38 18.76 8.55
C LEU A 412 25.19 19.54 7.24
N GLU A 413 26.25 20.20 6.76
CA GLU A 413 26.23 20.88 5.44
C GLU A 413 25.78 19.95 4.31
N ASP A 414 26.27 18.72 4.28
CA ASP A 414 25.93 17.73 3.26
C ASP A 414 24.47 17.22 3.36
N ASP A 415 23.80 17.44 4.50
CA ASP A 415 22.41 17.04 4.73
C ASP A 415 21.40 18.10 4.21
N LYS A 416 21.80 19.38 4.17
CA LYS A 416 20.91 20.52 3.85
C LYS A 416 20.22 20.42 2.49
N SER A 417 20.95 19.92 1.50
CA SER A 417 20.48 19.79 0.11
C SER A 417 19.81 18.46 -0.21
N VAL A 418 19.67 17.55 0.76
CA VAL A 418 19.15 16.20 0.50
C VAL A 418 17.70 16.26 0.05
N LEU A 419 16.85 17.02 0.76
CA LEU A 419 15.42 17.06 0.46
C LEU A 419 15.14 17.65 -0.93
N SER A 420 15.91 18.65 -1.36
CA SER A 420 15.74 19.27 -2.68
C SER A 420 16.14 18.34 -3.84
N GLN A 421 16.98 17.33 -3.57
CA GLN A 421 17.37 16.30 -4.55
C GLN A 421 16.28 15.21 -4.72
N LEU A 422 15.35 15.09 -3.78
CA LEU A 422 14.25 14.12 -3.82
C LEU A 422 13.09 14.63 -4.70
N SER A 423 13.33 14.74 -6.01
CA SER A 423 12.38 15.34 -6.96
C SER A 423 10.98 14.72 -7.01
N LYS A 424 10.84 13.43 -6.67
CA LYS A 424 9.55 12.72 -6.63
C LYS A 424 8.84 12.78 -5.26
N LEU A 425 9.43 13.44 -4.26
CA LEU A 425 8.85 13.55 -2.92
C LEU A 425 7.58 14.39 -2.98
N LYS A 426 6.48 13.84 -2.45
CA LYS A 426 5.16 14.45 -2.42
C LYS A 426 4.68 14.72 -1.01
N VAL A 427 5.01 13.84 -0.07
CA VAL A 427 4.58 13.92 1.32
C VAL A 427 5.81 13.99 2.21
N LEU A 428 5.88 15.03 3.04
CA LEU A 428 6.90 15.20 4.06
C LEU A 428 6.21 15.38 5.41
N ALA A 429 6.50 14.48 6.35
CA ALA A 429 6.08 14.61 7.73
C ALA A 429 7.30 14.78 8.62
N ILE A 430 7.28 15.81 9.47
CA ILE A 430 8.33 16.06 10.44
C ILE A 430 7.71 16.07 11.83
N ASP A 431 8.29 15.26 12.71
CA ASP A 431 7.93 15.21 14.11
C ASP A 431 9.07 15.75 14.98
N ALA A 432 8.81 16.85 15.71
CA ALA A 432 9.79 17.57 16.51
C ALA A 432 9.74 17.12 17.98
N GLU A 433 10.24 15.92 18.25
CA GLU A 433 10.15 15.27 19.57
C GLU A 433 11.15 15.86 20.58
N ASP A 434 10.67 16.38 21.71
CA ASP A 434 11.49 16.84 22.84
C ASP A 434 12.58 17.89 22.52
N CYS A 435 12.46 18.63 21.42
CA CYS A 435 13.36 19.75 21.12
C CYS A 435 13.01 21.01 21.93
N GLU A 436 14.03 21.66 22.48
CA GLU A 436 13.90 23.00 23.07
C GLU A 436 13.62 24.08 22.01
N ASP A 437 12.88 25.12 22.39
CA ASP A 437 12.54 26.27 21.56
C ASP A 437 13.82 26.94 20.99
N GLY A 438 13.81 27.28 19.70
CA GLY A 438 14.94 27.87 18.97
C GLY A 438 15.80 26.87 18.17
N SER A 439 16.23 25.77 18.79
CA SER A 439 17.09 24.76 18.12
C SER A 439 16.41 24.12 16.91
N ILE A 440 15.13 23.80 17.05
CA ILE A 440 14.33 23.17 15.99
C ILE A 440 14.10 24.09 14.79
N LEU A 441 13.89 25.40 15.01
CA LEU A 441 13.70 26.34 13.90
C LEU A 441 14.97 26.46 13.06
N GLU A 442 16.14 26.54 13.69
CA GLU A 442 17.43 26.60 12.99
C GLU A 442 17.67 25.33 12.17
N MET A 443 17.41 24.15 12.76
CA MET A 443 17.51 22.88 12.07
C MET A 443 16.58 22.80 10.86
N LEU A 444 15.30 23.16 11.02
CA LEU A 444 14.35 23.14 9.91
C LEU A 444 14.70 24.16 8.83
N ASN A 445 15.15 25.36 9.17
CA ASN A 445 15.56 26.37 8.20
C ASN A 445 16.81 25.97 7.40
N ALA A 446 17.64 25.07 7.93
CA ALA A 446 18.78 24.53 7.21
C ALA A 446 18.39 23.54 6.11
N LEU A 447 17.18 22.96 6.18
CA LEU A 447 16.66 22.03 5.17
C LEU A 447 15.93 22.77 4.06
N THR A 448 15.95 22.22 2.85
CA THR A 448 15.23 22.77 1.70
C THR A 448 14.37 21.68 1.05
N PRO A 449 13.05 21.64 1.34
CA PRO A 449 12.13 20.73 0.67
C PRO A 449 12.03 20.99 -0.84
N PRO A 450 11.65 19.99 -1.64
CA PRO A 450 11.50 20.16 -3.08
C PRO A 450 10.17 20.90 -3.41
N PRO A 451 10.12 21.68 -4.51
CA PRO A 451 8.92 22.43 -4.90
C PRO A 451 7.76 21.54 -5.37
N SER A 452 8.02 20.24 -5.60
CA SER A 452 7.03 19.22 -5.94
C SER A 452 6.22 18.71 -4.74
N LEU A 453 6.52 19.17 -3.53
CA LEU A 453 5.84 18.76 -2.30
C LEU A 453 4.36 19.13 -2.35
N GLN A 454 3.49 18.13 -2.11
CA GLN A 454 2.03 18.24 -2.18
C GLN A 454 1.42 18.28 -0.78
N GLU A 455 2.00 17.55 0.18
CA GLU A 455 1.50 17.48 1.55
C GLU A 455 2.63 17.67 2.55
N PHE A 456 2.38 18.50 3.56
CA PHE A 456 3.31 18.74 4.65
C PHE A 456 2.63 18.57 6.01
N TYR A 457 3.25 17.77 6.87
CA TYR A 457 2.79 17.50 8.22
C TYR A 457 3.88 17.90 9.22
N LEU A 458 3.51 18.70 10.22
CA LEU A 458 4.41 19.14 11.26
C LEU A 458 3.79 18.84 12.64
N ARG A 459 4.46 18.00 13.43
CA ARG A 459 4.00 17.58 14.75
C ARG A 459 4.96 18.03 15.84
N ARG A 460 4.42 18.30 17.04
CA ARG A 460 5.18 18.62 18.26
C ARG A 460 6.14 19.81 18.11
N TYR A 461 5.84 20.74 17.20
CA TYR A 461 6.71 21.88 16.92
C TYR A 461 6.60 22.97 17.99
N ARG A 462 7.67 23.12 18.79
CA ARG A 462 7.73 23.98 19.99
C ARG A 462 8.15 25.43 19.75
N HIS A 463 8.24 25.87 18.49
CA HIS A 463 8.64 27.25 18.16
C HIS A 463 7.46 28.10 17.68
N LYS A 464 7.54 29.41 17.96
CA LYS A 464 6.42 30.37 17.77
C LYS A 464 6.11 30.73 16.33
N THR A 465 7.07 30.55 15.42
CA THR A 465 6.99 30.89 13.99
C THR A 465 7.38 29.68 13.14
N LEU A 466 6.78 29.54 11.95
CA LEU A 466 7.15 28.50 10.99
C LEU A 466 8.54 28.74 10.36
N PRO A 467 9.18 27.66 9.85
CA PRO A 467 10.36 27.77 9.00
C PRO A 467 10.16 28.70 7.80
N THR A 468 11.24 29.38 7.38
CA THR A 468 11.19 30.44 6.34
C THR A 468 10.78 29.91 4.98
N TRP A 469 11.06 28.63 4.71
CA TRP A 469 10.69 27.95 3.47
C TRP A 469 9.21 27.59 3.36
N ILE A 470 8.43 27.69 4.44
CA ILE A 470 6.97 27.52 4.38
C ILE A 470 6.33 28.80 3.86
N ASN A 471 6.36 28.94 2.54
CA ASN A 471 5.82 30.09 1.82
C ASN A 471 5.37 29.69 0.39
N PRO A 472 4.52 30.49 -0.27
CA PRO A 472 3.95 30.12 -1.57
C PRO A 472 4.97 30.15 -2.72
N GLU A 473 6.12 30.82 -2.57
CA GLU A 473 7.19 30.82 -3.58
C GLU A 473 7.90 29.46 -3.62
N GLN A 474 8.30 28.94 -2.45
CA GLN A 474 9.06 27.70 -2.34
C GLN A 474 8.18 26.45 -2.40
N LEU A 475 6.97 26.51 -1.85
CA LEU A 475 6.02 25.39 -1.78
C LEU A 475 4.82 25.59 -2.72
N SER A 476 5.09 25.93 -3.98
CA SER A 476 4.06 26.25 -4.98
C SER A 476 3.11 25.09 -5.31
N SER A 477 3.51 23.83 -5.09
CA SER A 477 2.66 22.65 -5.34
C SER A 477 1.89 22.17 -4.10
N LEU A 478 2.01 22.86 -2.96
CA LEU A 478 1.45 22.39 -1.70
C LEU A 478 -0.09 22.48 -1.71
N GLN A 479 -0.73 21.33 -1.48
CA GLN A 479 -2.18 21.15 -1.48
C GLN A 479 -2.74 20.91 -0.07
N TYR A 480 -1.93 20.30 0.82
CA TYR A 480 -2.35 20.00 2.18
C TYR A 480 -1.28 20.41 3.20
N LEU A 481 -1.71 21.13 4.24
CA LEU A 481 -0.85 21.53 5.36
C LEU A 481 -1.51 21.12 6.68
N CYS A 482 -0.79 20.29 7.44
CA CYS A 482 -1.21 19.79 8.74
C CYS A 482 -0.19 20.19 9.82
N ILE A 483 -0.67 20.84 10.89
CA ILE A 483 0.14 21.22 12.05
C ILE A 483 -0.58 20.75 13.31
N GLU A 484 0.11 19.92 14.10
CA GLU A 484 -0.47 19.31 15.30
C GLU A 484 0.42 19.47 16.54
N ASN A 485 -0.18 19.69 17.71
CA ASN A 485 0.47 19.70 19.02
C ASN A 485 1.65 20.69 19.11
N GLY A 486 1.49 21.91 18.62
CA GLY A 486 2.57 22.90 18.52
C GLY A 486 2.30 24.20 19.28
N ASP A 487 3.36 24.98 19.51
CA ASP A 487 3.32 26.26 20.23
C ASP A 487 3.31 27.47 19.28
N LEU A 488 2.84 27.25 18.05
CA LEU A 488 2.80 28.25 16.99
C LEU A 488 1.87 29.41 17.37
N THR A 489 2.33 30.63 17.14
CA THR A 489 1.58 31.85 17.50
C THR A 489 0.92 32.53 16.30
N HIS A 490 1.53 32.41 15.12
CA HIS A 490 1.06 33.01 13.88
C HIS A 490 1.55 32.20 12.67
N ILE A 491 0.81 32.29 11.57
CA ILE A 491 1.16 31.70 10.27
C ILE A 491 1.22 32.83 9.25
N LYS A 492 2.29 32.88 8.44
CA LYS A 492 2.37 33.79 7.31
C LYS A 492 1.56 33.21 6.15
N THR A 493 0.36 33.74 5.94
CA THR A 493 -0.56 33.30 4.88
C THR A 493 -0.47 34.18 3.64
N SER A 494 -0.06 35.44 3.79
CA SER A 494 -0.18 36.44 2.73
C SER A 494 0.62 36.09 1.46
N PRO A 495 0.07 36.41 0.27
CA PRO A 495 0.77 36.27 -1.00
C PRO A 495 2.13 36.98 -1.01
N GLN A 496 3.09 36.41 -1.73
CA GLN A 496 4.44 36.98 -1.84
C GLN A 496 4.68 37.60 -3.20
N HIS A 497 5.19 38.82 -3.20
CA HIS A 497 5.66 39.52 -4.40
C HIS A 497 7.18 39.40 -4.50
N VAL A 498 7.66 38.71 -5.53
CA VAL A 498 9.10 38.59 -5.81
C VAL A 498 9.33 38.89 -7.29
N ALA A 499 10.14 39.92 -7.57
CA ALA A 499 10.57 40.32 -8.92
C ALA A 499 9.43 40.30 -9.96
N ASP A 500 8.34 41.01 -9.66
CA ASP A 500 7.11 41.18 -10.47
C ASP A 500 6.16 39.97 -10.56
N SER A 501 6.46 38.85 -9.90
CA SER A 501 5.55 37.70 -9.81
C SER A 501 4.82 37.66 -8.47
N LEU A 502 3.51 37.36 -8.50
CA LEU A 502 2.68 37.13 -7.32
C LEU A 502 2.52 35.63 -7.07
N TYR A 503 3.05 35.16 -5.94
CA TYR A 503 2.92 33.79 -5.49
C TYR A 503 1.77 33.67 -4.48
N THR A 504 0.83 32.76 -4.74
CA THR A 504 -0.34 32.48 -3.90
C THR A 504 -0.36 31.00 -3.53
N TRP A 505 -1.05 30.66 -2.43
CA TRP A 505 -1.15 29.28 -1.98
C TRP A 505 -2.10 28.45 -2.85
N ASN A 506 -1.69 27.23 -3.19
CA ASN A 506 -2.52 26.22 -3.86
C ASN A 506 -3.12 25.20 -2.87
N ILE A 507 -3.24 25.59 -1.60
CA ILE A 507 -3.72 24.72 -0.53
C ILE A 507 -5.22 24.49 -0.70
N GLU A 508 -5.61 23.22 -0.79
CA GLU A 508 -7.01 22.76 -0.84
C GLU A 508 -7.51 22.30 0.53
N GLY A 509 -6.62 21.85 1.43
CA GLY A 509 -6.98 21.36 2.76
C GLY A 509 -6.02 21.81 3.87
N LEU A 510 -6.58 22.09 5.04
CA LEU A 510 -5.83 22.45 6.25
C LEU A 510 -6.19 21.55 7.43
N CYS A 511 -5.20 21.30 8.29
CA CYS A 511 -5.43 20.64 9.57
C CYS A 511 -4.65 21.35 10.67
N PHE A 512 -5.38 21.89 11.65
CA PHE A 512 -4.83 22.52 12.85
C PHE A 512 -5.39 21.82 14.08
N LYS A 513 -4.54 21.06 14.76
CA LYS A 513 -4.92 20.30 15.96
C LYS A 513 -4.05 20.71 17.15
N VAL A 514 -4.68 21.09 18.25
CA VAL A 514 -4.00 21.41 19.51
C VAL A 514 -2.94 22.50 19.31
N LEU A 515 -3.38 23.67 18.84
CA LEU A 515 -2.55 24.88 18.68
C LEU A 515 -3.12 26.02 19.55
N PRO A 516 -2.99 25.93 20.89
CA PRO A 516 -3.68 26.82 21.81
C PRO A 516 -3.22 28.28 21.67
N SER A 517 -1.99 28.51 21.22
CA SER A 517 -1.39 29.84 21.08
C SER A 517 -1.62 30.50 19.71
N LEU A 518 -2.21 29.78 18.75
CA LEU A 518 -2.31 30.22 17.36
C LEU A 518 -3.36 31.33 17.21
N LYS A 519 -2.91 32.53 16.81
CA LYS A 519 -3.74 33.70 16.54
C LYS A 519 -3.79 33.94 15.04
N VAL A 520 -4.91 33.57 14.42
CA VAL A 520 -5.16 33.78 12.98
C VAL A 520 -6.60 34.24 12.80
N ASP A 521 -6.79 35.21 11.90
CA ASP A 521 -8.11 35.58 11.40
C ASP A 521 -8.46 34.67 10.22
N TRP A 522 -9.50 33.86 10.39
CA TRP A 522 -9.93 32.88 9.39
C TRP A 522 -10.34 33.53 8.07
N LYS A 523 -10.95 34.72 8.11
CA LYS A 523 -11.36 35.42 6.87
C LYS A 523 -10.17 35.85 6.03
N ASN A 524 -9.10 36.32 6.69
CA ASN A 524 -7.86 36.68 6.00
C ASN A 524 -7.18 35.43 5.44
N LEU A 525 -7.17 34.34 6.20
CA LEU A 525 -6.62 33.07 5.75
C LEU A 525 -7.36 32.53 4.51
N GLU A 526 -8.70 32.57 4.50
CA GLU A 526 -9.49 32.12 3.35
C GLU A 526 -9.25 33.00 2.11
N GLN A 527 -9.06 34.31 2.29
CA GLN A 527 -8.70 35.22 1.19
C GLN A 527 -7.31 34.92 0.63
N ASP A 528 -6.34 34.63 1.51
CA ASP A 528 -4.97 34.30 1.14
C ASP A 528 -4.85 32.88 0.53
N MET A 529 -5.82 31.99 0.78
CA MET A 529 -5.87 30.60 0.30
C MET A 529 -7.15 30.34 -0.52
N PRO A 530 -7.24 30.84 -1.76
CA PRO A 530 -8.49 30.85 -2.52
C PRO A 530 -9.03 29.45 -2.88
N LEU A 531 -8.13 28.46 -2.99
CA LEU A 531 -8.46 27.07 -3.32
C LEU A 531 -8.88 26.23 -2.12
N LEU A 532 -8.85 26.77 -0.90
CA LEU A 532 -9.19 26.04 0.31
C LEU A 532 -10.64 25.52 0.24
N ARG A 533 -10.83 24.22 0.43
CA ARG A 533 -12.13 23.53 0.40
C ARG A 533 -12.51 22.90 1.73
N TYR A 534 -11.50 22.54 2.52
CA TYR A 534 -11.67 21.71 3.70
C TYR A 534 -10.70 22.15 4.81
N ALA A 535 -11.17 22.13 6.05
CA ALA A 535 -10.29 22.31 7.20
C ALA A 535 -10.71 21.47 8.41
N GLU A 536 -9.75 20.78 9.02
CA GLU A 536 -9.88 20.18 10.34
C GLU A 536 -9.31 21.13 11.39
N VAL A 537 -10.14 21.53 12.35
CA VAL A 537 -9.70 22.39 13.44
C VAL A 537 -10.11 21.78 14.77
N SER A 538 -9.16 21.60 15.69
CA SER A 538 -9.42 21.19 17.06
C SER A 538 -8.42 21.81 18.02
N GLY A 539 -8.86 22.18 19.24
CA GLY A 539 -7.96 22.73 20.26
C GLY A 539 -7.24 24.03 19.87
N CYS A 540 -7.85 24.85 19.00
CA CYS A 540 -7.30 26.12 18.50
C CYS A 540 -8.14 27.31 18.98
N PHE A 541 -8.04 27.65 20.27
CA PHE A 541 -8.96 28.56 20.97
C PHE A 541 -8.86 30.04 20.57
N ASN A 542 -7.81 30.43 19.84
CA ASN A 542 -7.50 31.82 19.52
C ASN A 542 -7.75 32.17 18.04
N LEU A 543 -8.45 31.32 17.29
CA LEU A 543 -8.87 31.58 15.92
C LEU A 543 -10.03 32.58 15.89
N GLN A 544 -9.85 33.69 15.18
CA GLN A 544 -10.88 34.71 15.00
C GLN A 544 -11.70 34.44 13.74
N ASN A 545 -12.99 34.75 13.76
CA ASN A 545 -13.91 34.60 12.63
C ASN A 545 -14.00 33.17 12.05
N PHE A 546 -13.64 32.14 12.81
CA PHE A 546 -13.82 30.76 12.39
C PHE A 546 -15.33 30.43 12.35
N PRO A 547 -15.86 29.78 11.29
CA PRO A 547 -17.30 29.62 11.08
C PRO A 547 -17.99 28.72 12.11
N CYS A 548 -17.25 27.79 12.73
CA CYS A 548 -17.81 26.84 13.68
C CYS A 548 -17.43 27.19 15.11
N SER A 549 -18.39 27.03 16.03
CA SER A 549 -18.30 27.53 17.40
C SER A 549 -18.09 26.45 18.47
N ASP A 550 -17.79 25.20 18.10
CA ASP A 550 -17.71 24.07 19.05
C ASP A 550 -16.26 23.64 19.37
N ASP A 551 -16.02 23.30 20.64
CA ASP A 551 -14.72 22.84 21.19
C ASP A 551 -14.31 21.41 20.77
N LYS A 552 -15.09 20.74 19.93
CA LYS A 552 -14.80 19.38 19.41
C LYS A 552 -13.99 19.46 18.10
N LEU A 553 -13.53 18.32 17.57
CA LEU A 553 -12.97 18.28 16.21
C LEU A 553 -14.03 18.82 15.25
N VAL A 554 -13.77 20.02 14.72
CA VAL A 554 -14.63 20.65 13.74
C VAL A 554 -14.05 20.38 12.36
N VAL A 555 -14.90 19.85 11.50
CA VAL A 555 -14.64 19.75 10.07
C VAL A 555 -15.40 20.88 9.38
N TRP A 556 -14.66 21.87 8.88
CA TRP A 556 -15.21 22.94 8.05
C TRP A 556 -15.11 22.56 6.57
N ARG A 557 -16.18 22.87 5.81
CA ARG A 557 -16.24 22.65 4.36
C ARG A 557 -16.80 23.87 3.67
N LYS A 558 -16.09 24.32 2.63
CA LYS A 558 -16.49 25.50 1.86
C LYS A 558 -17.83 25.25 1.15
N ASN A 559 -18.80 26.14 1.39
CA ASN A 559 -20.17 26.10 0.85
C ASN A 559 -21.09 25.00 1.43
N GLU A 560 -20.74 24.35 2.54
CA GLU A 560 -21.67 23.43 3.26
C GLU A 560 -22.28 24.05 4.53
N ASP A 561 -21.84 25.25 4.95
CA ASP A 561 -22.32 26.00 6.13
C ASP A 561 -23.11 27.28 5.78
#